data_AF-A0A9P7D2I7-F1
#
_entry.id   AF-A0A9P7D2I7-F1
#
_cell.length_a   1.000
_cell.length_b   1.000
_cell.length_c   1.000
_cell.angle_alpha   90.00
_cell.angle_beta   90.00
_cell.angle_gamma   90.00
#
_symmetry.space_group_name_H-M   'P 1'
#
loop_
_entity.id
_entity.type
_entity.pdbx_description
1 polymer ?
#
loop_
_entity_poly.entity_id
_entity_poly.type
_entity_poly.pdbx_seq_one_letter_code
_entity_poly.pdbx_strand_id
1 'polypeptide(L)'
;MPPKTRAAAIQLRITCSAPGKLDIGGLTLQDSVFVAPVGQPPAAHAIKPPIAEIMKIELDPLGTFCHYYSDACEPMTSYLCIQCGAVICHQTWPGGSGCIGHDSVPKDWEFLCMLCARKVDGKERSFPYKVIVYGMRKRVKKVWPACIVHITLDSMKDHYLKLLINLDLVTQYKHSSANLTTAALSMKAGAHLKESRRLTFPSQFVTTSTMESIPSNTFVIMDTHSDEYTGMLQHTGRASGGTNTTAVEIIQAYLGKQFINAMKMASLHARNDESSETTIKDNVPWCDTTPKARGGRCGLILVTCGPAMRVSHHFDSLLTLVKDNIFDYIIGFGGASTLPVNVGPTVQAFVRNATLFGILDVLDSLYELLASSPDVLDHNTVMIVYASYAEGKCVVESREISKHRPPYRALGYEFSACATEGCHPAVSDNWVSTKDGKVQITCAKCHWKSAWVSIDEDNKYFFCVKPTIAPMLFWHHFPPSAGLNNFFVNTVRATDRKDPKGKRRQEADANAYSAKCQRLSSGLEGSSSDNEGLPMPCE
;
A
#
# COMPACT_ATOMS: atom_id res chain seq x y z
N MET A 1 -6.71 37.77 5.87
CA MET A 1 -7.98 37.03 5.67
C MET A 1 -7.70 35.88 4.72
N PRO A 2 -7.89 34.61 5.10
CA PRO A 2 -7.65 33.50 4.18
C PRO A 2 -8.83 33.33 3.21
N PRO A 3 -8.61 32.84 1.97
CA PRO A 3 -9.68 32.67 1.00
C PRO A 3 -10.55 31.47 1.39
N LYS A 4 -11.87 31.68 1.47
CA LYS A 4 -12.87 30.63 1.65
C LYS A 4 -13.01 29.85 0.35
N THR A 5 -12.36 28.69 0.22
CA THR A 5 -12.69 27.70 -0.81
C THR A 5 -13.95 26.95 -0.38
N ARG A 6 -15.07 27.20 -1.08
CA ARG A 6 -16.28 26.39 -0.98
C ARG A 6 -16.03 25.07 -1.70
N ALA A 7 -15.95 23.96 -0.96
CA ALA A 7 -16.05 22.63 -1.53
C ALA A 7 -17.47 22.46 -2.11
N ALA A 8 -17.58 22.28 -3.42
CA ALA A 8 -18.83 21.94 -4.07
C ALA A 8 -19.21 20.50 -3.68
N ALA A 9 -20.34 20.34 -3.00
CA ALA A 9 -20.91 19.02 -2.74
C ALA A 9 -21.41 18.43 -4.06
N ILE A 10 -20.85 17.31 -4.48
CA ILE A 10 -21.37 16.51 -5.60
C ILE A 10 -22.65 15.83 -5.09
N GLN A 11 -23.82 16.24 -5.59
CA GLN A 11 -25.08 15.54 -5.36
C GLN A 11 -25.16 14.35 -6.31
N LEU A 12 -25.06 13.14 -5.76
CA LEU A 12 -25.40 11.89 -6.45
C LEU A 12 -26.92 11.79 -6.60
N ARG A 13 -27.43 11.80 -7.83
CA ARG A 13 -28.85 11.59 -8.14
C ARG A 13 -28.99 10.26 -8.87
N ILE A 14 -29.43 9.22 -8.17
CA ILE A 14 -29.78 7.93 -8.77
C ILE A 14 -31.27 8.01 -9.16
N THR A 15 -31.57 8.01 -10.44
CA THR A 15 -32.95 7.84 -10.94
C THR A 15 -33.14 6.42 -11.45
N CYS A 16 -33.92 5.62 -10.73
CA CYS A 16 -34.39 4.32 -11.20
C CYS A 16 -35.61 4.50 -12.11
N SER A 17 -35.51 4.10 -13.37
CA SER A 17 -36.68 3.89 -14.22
C SER A 17 -37.22 2.47 -13.97
N ALA A 18 -38.33 2.37 -13.24
CA ALA A 18 -39.12 1.19 -12.90
C ALA A 18 -38.69 0.36 -11.64
N PRO A 19 -39.66 -0.16 -10.87
CA PRO A 19 -39.41 -0.92 -9.66
C PRO A 19 -39.02 -2.38 -9.99
N GLY A 20 -37.75 -2.72 -9.77
CA GLY A 20 -37.23 -4.08 -9.83
C GLY A 20 -35.94 -4.19 -9.05
N LYS A 21 -35.81 -5.21 -8.19
CA LYS A 21 -34.58 -5.50 -7.44
C LYS A 21 -33.48 -5.93 -8.41
N LEU A 22 -32.40 -5.16 -8.50
CA LEU A 22 -31.16 -5.59 -9.12
C LEU A 22 -30.30 -6.25 -8.04
N ASP A 23 -30.25 -7.58 -8.04
CA ASP A 23 -29.40 -8.35 -7.13
C ASP A 23 -28.01 -8.53 -7.77
N ILE A 24 -27.08 -7.64 -7.40
CA ILE A 24 -25.65 -7.81 -7.71
C ILE A 24 -25.03 -8.48 -6.48
N GLY A 25 -25.04 -9.82 -6.48
CA GLY A 25 -24.20 -10.66 -5.63
C GLY A 25 -23.92 -10.15 -4.21
N GLY A 26 -24.87 -10.32 -3.29
CA GLY A 26 -24.57 -10.41 -1.86
C GLY A 26 -24.14 -9.13 -1.13
N LEU A 27 -24.35 -7.94 -1.72
CA LEU A 27 -24.27 -6.67 -0.99
C LEU A 27 -25.69 -6.16 -0.69
N THR A 28 -26.32 -6.72 0.33
CA THR A 28 -27.53 -6.11 0.92
C THR A 28 -27.13 -4.89 1.75
N LEU A 29 -27.33 -3.70 1.20
CA LEU A 29 -27.48 -2.47 1.99
C LEU A 29 -28.83 -2.55 2.70
N GLN A 30 -28.84 -3.01 3.96
CA GLN A 30 -30.01 -2.88 4.82
C GLN A 30 -29.91 -1.56 5.59
N ASP A 31 -30.81 -0.64 5.28
CA ASP A 31 -31.34 0.32 6.25
C ASP A 31 -32.83 0.51 5.99
N SER A 32 -33.58 0.60 7.09
CA SER A 32 -35.02 0.84 7.25
C SER A 32 -35.98 -0.36 7.15
N VAL A 33 -36.65 -0.59 8.28
CA VAL A 33 -37.79 -1.46 8.52
C VAL A 33 -39.00 -0.92 7.76
N PHE A 34 -39.63 -1.75 6.92
CA PHE A 34 -41.00 -1.57 6.49
C PHE A 34 -41.78 -2.86 6.73
N VAL A 35 -42.85 -2.75 7.49
CA VAL A 35 -43.86 -3.80 7.69
C VAL A 35 -44.65 -3.92 6.38
N ALA A 36 -44.71 -5.12 5.81
CA ALA A 36 -45.55 -5.42 4.64
C ALA A 36 -46.83 -6.15 5.09
N PRO A 37 -48.02 -5.82 4.56
CA PRO A 37 -49.17 -6.69 4.64
C PRO A 37 -49.18 -7.72 3.50
N VAL A 38 -49.81 -8.85 3.80
CA VAL A 38 -49.93 -10.08 3.02
C VAL A 38 -50.67 -9.87 1.69
N GLY A 39 -50.14 -10.42 0.60
CA GLY A 39 -50.82 -10.56 -0.70
C GLY A 39 -50.02 -11.45 -1.67
N GLN A 40 -50.69 -12.43 -2.29
CA GLN A 40 -50.15 -13.49 -3.16
C GLN A 40 -49.48 -12.98 -4.48
N PRO A 41 -48.63 -13.79 -5.14
CA PRO A 41 -47.86 -13.37 -6.31
C PRO A 41 -48.64 -13.56 -7.64
N PRO A 42 -48.47 -12.68 -8.65
CA PRO A 42 -48.82 -13.00 -10.02
C PRO A 42 -47.61 -13.59 -10.78
N ALA A 43 -47.92 -14.43 -11.76
CA ALA A 43 -47.00 -15.21 -12.58
C ALA A 43 -45.99 -14.35 -13.36
N ALA A 44 -44.73 -14.82 -13.38
CA ALA A 44 -43.64 -14.21 -14.11
C ALA A 44 -43.74 -14.49 -15.62
N HIS A 45 -44.08 -13.48 -16.42
CA HIS A 45 -43.76 -13.44 -17.84
C HIS A 45 -42.44 -12.67 -18.03
N ALA A 46 -41.42 -13.37 -18.54
CA ALA A 46 -40.15 -12.78 -18.91
C ALA A 46 -40.30 -11.93 -20.18
N ILE A 47 -40.35 -10.61 -20.03
CA ILE A 47 -40.22 -9.67 -21.14
C ILE A 47 -38.74 -9.32 -21.27
N LYS A 48 -38.10 -9.76 -22.36
CA LYS A 48 -36.77 -9.27 -22.77
C LYS A 48 -36.94 -7.91 -23.46
N PRO A 49 -36.26 -6.83 -23.04
CA PRO A 49 -36.26 -5.59 -23.80
C PRO A 49 -35.38 -5.71 -25.06
N PRO A 50 -35.60 -4.88 -26.11
CA PRO A 50 -34.75 -4.87 -27.30
C PRO A 50 -33.38 -4.28 -26.96
N ILE A 51 -32.32 -5.07 -27.15
CA ILE A 51 -30.91 -4.72 -26.90
C ILE A 51 -30.33 -4.11 -28.19
N ALA A 52 -30.77 -2.92 -28.58
CA ALA A 52 -30.24 -2.25 -29.78
C ALA A 52 -29.57 -0.89 -29.50
N GLU A 53 -29.59 -0.37 -28.26
CA GLU A 53 -29.04 0.96 -27.95
C GLU A 53 -28.07 1.01 -26.75
N ILE A 54 -27.53 -0.12 -26.32
CA ILE A 54 -26.50 -0.15 -25.26
C ILE A 54 -25.14 -0.56 -25.88
N MET A 55 -24.51 0.33 -26.64
CA MET A 55 -23.15 0.09 -27.18
C MET A 55 -22.11 1.15 -26.80
N LYS A 56 -22.48 2.17 -26.03
CA LYS A 56 -21.54 3.13 -25.48
C LYS A 56 -22.02 3.53 -24.10
N ILE A 57 -21.39 3.00 -23.06
CA ILE A 57 -21.66 3.47 -21.71
C ILE A 57 -20.69 4.63 -21.47
N GLU A 58 -21.19 5.87 -21.54
CA GLU A 58 -20.53 7.00 -20.90
C GLU A 58 -20.73 6.81 -19.39
N LEU A 59 -19.75 6.17 -18.76
CA LEU A 59 -19.73 5.96 -17.32
C LEU A 59 -18.93 7.05 -16.64
N ASP A 60 -19.31 7.30 -15.39
CA ASP A 60 -18.74 8.20 -14.39
C ASP A 60 -17.21 8.42 -14.55
N PRO A 61 -16.66 9.60 -14.18
CA PRO A 61 -15.23 9.91 -14.29
C PRO A 61 -14.32 9.06 -13.37
N LEU A 62 -14.86 8.02 -12.73
CA LEU A 62 -14.16 7.08 -11.85
C LEU A 62 -13.31 6.03 -12.58
N GLY A 63 -13.31 6.03 -13.92
CA GLY A 63 -12.42 5.20 -14.75
C GLY A 63 -12.85 3.72 -14.81
N THR A 64 -13.12 3.21 -16.00
CA THR A 64 -13.43 1.79 -16.18
C THR A 64 -12.13 0.98 -16.25
N PHE A 65 -11.87 0.10 -15.28
CA PHE A 65 -10.67 -0.71 -15.27
C PHE A 65 -10.75 -1.84 -16.31
N CYS A 66 -9.75 -1.90 -17.18
CA CYS A 66 -9.61 -3.03 -18.08
C CYS A 66 -9.25 -4.29 -17.29
N HIS A 67 -10.06 -5.34 -17.43
CA HIS A 67 -9.83 -6.63 -16.76
C HIS A 67 -8.56 -7.34 -17.24
N TYR A 68 -8.03 -7.00 -18.41
CA TYR A 68 -6.83 -7.64 -18.98
C TYR A 68 -5.56 -6.82 -18.76
N TYR A 69 -5.67 -5.49 -18.79
CA TYR A 69 -4.53 -4.58 -18.58
C TYR A 69 -4.37 -4.20 -17.10
N SER A 70 -5.45 -4.33 -16.30
CA SER A 70 -5.51 -4.04 -14.87
C SER A 70 -5.16 -2.61 -14.46
N ASP A 71 -5.01 -1.72 -15.44
CA ASP A 71 -4.73 -0.30 -15.25
C ASP A 71 -6.00 0.53 -15.42
N ALA A 72 -6.02 1.69 -14.77
CA ALA A 72 -6.98 2.74 -15.08
C ALA A 72 -6.69 3.13 -16.54
N CYS A 73 -7.63 2.82 -17.42
CA CYS A 73 -7.49 3.32 -18.77
C CYS A 73 -7.64 4.83 -18.65
N GLU A 74 -6.83 5.61 -19.37
CA GLU A 74 -7.21 6.97 -19.77
C GLU A 74 -8.67 6.96 -20.26
N PRO A 75 -9.39 8.09 -20.42
CA PRO A 75 -10.73 8.12 -21.00
C PRO A 75 -10.74 7.47 -22.40
N MET A 76 -10.73 6.16 -22.40
CA MET A 76 -10.61 5.23 -23.48
C MET A 76 -11.96 4.59 -23.53
N THR A 77 -12.45 4.51 -24.74
CA THR A 77 -13.58 3.68 -25.06
C THR A 77 -13.24 2.25 -24.62
N SER A 78 -14.17 1.61 -23.91
CA SER A 78 -13.98 0.27 -23.36
C SER A 78 -15.13 -0.61 -23.85
N TYR A 79 -14.87 -1.90 -24.02
CA TYR A 79 -15.90 -2.85 -24.41
C TYR A 79 -16.30 -3.68 -23.20
N LEU A 80 -17.61 -3.78 -22.95
CA LEU A 80 -18.19 -4.64 -21.93
C LEU A 80 -18.53 -5.99 -22.56
N CYS A 81 -17.92 -7.07 -22.05
CA CYS A 81 -18.25 -8.42 -22.50
C CYS A 81 -19.67 -8.78 -22.07
N ILE A 82 -20.56 -8.99 -23.03
CA ILE A 82 -21.98 -9.28 -22.75
C ILE A 82 -22.18 -10.57 -21.92
N GLN A 83 -21.26 -11.54 -22.03
CA GLN A 83 -21.38 -12.83 -21.34
C GLN A 83 -20.90 -12.82 -19.88
N CYS A 84 -19.77 -12.17 -19.58
CA CYS A 84 -19.17 -12.21 -18.24
C CYS A 84 -19.14 -10.88 -17.51
N GLY A 85 -19.42 -9.77 -18.20
CA GLY A 85 -19.31 -8.40 -17.70
C GLY A 85 -17.88 -7.87 -17.68
N ALA A 86 -16.89 -8.58 -18.24
CA ALA A 86 -15.51 -8.11 -18.26
C ALA A 86 -15.38 -6.85 -19.14
N VAL A 87 -14.83 -5.78 -18.58
CA VAL A 87 -14.49 -4.55 -19.30
C VAL A 87 -13.11 -4.72 -19.91
N ILE A 88 -12.96 -4.49 -21.21
CA ILE A 88 -11.69 -4.60 -21.94
C ILE A 88 -11.39 -3.27 -22.63
N CYS A 89 -10.22 -2.70 -22.38
CA CYS A 89 -9.79 -1.48 -23.08
C CYS A 89 -9.44 -1.78 -24.53
N HIS A 90 -9.72 -0.80 -25.40
CA HIS A 90 -9.21 -0.80 -26.76
C HIS A 90 -8.40 0.46 -27.01
N GLN A 91 -7.48 0.36 -27.97
CA GLN A 91 -6.71 1.50 -28.42
C GLN A 91 -7.63 2.54 -29.03
N THR A 92 -7.52 3.78 -28.57
CA THR A 92 -8.22 4.96 -29.11
C THR A 92 -7.54 5.57 -30.32
N TRP A 93 -6.30 5.17 -30.62
CA TRP A 93 -5.60 5.44 -31.89
C TRP A 93 -4.69 4.26 -32.25
N PRO A 94 -4.36 4.03 -33.54
CA PRO A 94 -3.46 2.96 -33.95
C PRO A 94 -2.11 3.06 -33.22
N GLY A 95 -1.73 1.99 -32.50
CA GLY A 95 -0.46 1.94 -31.75
C GLY A 95 -0.53 2.50 -30.32
N GLY A 96 -1.68 3.00 -29.86
CA GLY A 96 -1.89 3.39 -28.46
C GLY A 96 -1.86 2.21 -27.47
N SER A 97 -2.05 2.47 -26.18
CA SER A 97 -2.26 1.40 -25.19
C SER A 97 -3.67 0.83 -25.31
N GLY A 98 -3.82 -0.48 -25.27
CA GLY A 98 -5.13 -1.14 -25.31
C GLY A 98 -5.03 -2.64 -25.51
N CYS A 99 -5.93 -3.41 -24.90
CA CYS A 99 -5.96 -4.87 -25.08
C CYS A 99 -6.51 -5.27 -26.45
N ILE A 100 -7.41 -4.46 -27.00
CA ILE A 100 -8.00 -4.62 -28.32
C ILE A 100 -7.48 -3.52 -29.24
N GLY A 101 -7.24 -3.86 -30.50
CA GLY A 101 -6.75 -2.93 -31.49
C GLY A 101 -7.77 -1.90 -31.91
N HIS A 102 -7.24 -0.73 -32.30
CA HIS A 102 -8.02 0.37 -32.84
C HIS A 102 -8.90 -0.12 -34.01
N ASP A 103 -10.18 0.29 -34.02
CA ASP A 103 -11.20 -0.05 -35.03
C ASP A 103 -11.37 -1.55 -35.31
N SER A 104 -10.92 -2.42 -34.41
CA SER A 104 -10.91 -3.85 -34.72
C SER A 104 -12.20 -4.56 -34.33
N VAL A 105 -13.03 -4.01 -33.44
CA VAL A 105 -14.34 -4.60 -33.12
C VAL A 105 -15.37 -4.10 -34.13
N PRO A 106 -16.05 -4.99 -34.89
CA PRO A 106 -17.11 -4.56 -35.80
C PRO A 106 -18.24 -3.88 -35.02
N LYS A 107 -18.79 -2.79 -35.58
CA LYS A 107 -19.81 -1.95 -34.91
C LYS A 107 -21.09 -2.71 -34.58
N ASP A 108 -21.45 -3.70 -35.39
CA ASP A 108 -22.68 -4.49 -35.23
C ASP A 108 -22.48 -5.75 -34.38
N TRP A 109 -21.33 -5.87 -33.72
CA TRP A 109 -20.94 -7.09 -33.02
C TRP A 109 -21.15 -6.97 -31.51
N GLU A 110 -21.90 -7.90 -30.94
CA GLU A 110 -22.01 -8.06 -29.49
C GLU A 110 -20.67 -8.51 -28.90
N PHE A 111 -19.97 -7.60 -28.24
CA PHE A 111 -18.62 -7.88 -27.78
C PHE A 111 -18.58 -9.03 -26.77
N LEU A 112 -17.85 -10.09 -27.13
CA LEU A 112 -17.44 -11.16 -26.23
C LEU A 112 -15.94 -11.03 -25.98
N CYS A 113 -15.52 -10.97 -24.72
CA CYS A 113 -14.10 -11.05 -24.38
C CYS A 113 -13.50 -12.36 -24.91
N MET A 114 -12.19 -12.38 -25.11
CA MET A 114 -11.49 -13.54 -25.68
C MET A 114 -11.82 -14.86 -24.96
N LEU A 115 -11.95 -14.81 -23.63
CA LEU A 115 -12.25 -15.97 -22.80
C LEU A 115 -13.67 -16.50 -23.01
N CYS A 116 -14.65 -15.61 -23.15
CA CYS A 116 -16.05 -15.99 -23.38
C CYS A 116 -16.25 -16.46 -24.83
N ALA A 117 -15.64 -15.77 -25.80
CA ALA A 117 -15.69 -16.16 -27.20
C ALA A 117 -15.13 -17.57 -27.45
N ARG A 118 -14.09 -18.00 -26.72
CA ARG A 118 -13.55 -19.37 -26.77
C ARG A 118 -14.42 -20.44 -26.12
N LYS A 119 -15.36 -20.06 -25.24
CA LYS A 119 -16.26 -20.99 -24.53
C LYS A 119 -17.57 -21.24 -25.28
N VAL A 120 -17.84 -20.50 -26.35
CA VAL A 120 -19.01 -20.74 -27.19
C VAL A 120 -18.74 -22.00 -28.00
N ASP A 121 -19.36 -23.11 -27.62
CA ASP A 121 -19.10 -24.44 -28.15
C ASP A 121 -19.17 -24.52 -29.69
N GLY A 122 -18.27 -25.31 -30.28
CA GLY A 122 -18.39 -25.83 -31.64
C GLY A 122 -17.67 -25.06 -32.75
N LYS A 123 -17.00 -23.94 -32.48
CA LYS A 123 -16.16 -23.25 -33.48
C LYS A 123 -14.94 -22.61 -32.83
N GLU A 124 -13.73 -22.95 -33.29
CA GLU A 124 -12.60 -22.03 -33.23
C GLU A 124 -12.98 -20.77 -34.02
N ARG A 125 -13.69 -19.85 -33.39
CA ARG A 125 -13.98 -18.56 -34.01
C ARG A 125 -12.68 -17.77 -34.03
N SER A 126 -12.25 -17.37 -35.22
CA SER A 126 -11.36 -16.23 -35.34
C SER A 126 -12.00 -15.06 -34.59
N PHE A 127 -11.22 -14.40 -33.74
CA PHE A 127 -11.72 -13.18 -33.10
C PHE A 127 -11.99 -12.16 -34.20
N PRO A 128 -13.16 -11.52 -34.23
CA PRO A 128 -13.47 -10.51 -35.24
C PRO A 128 -12.66 -9.22 -35.00
N TYR A 129 -11.86 -9.18 -33.93
CA TYR A 129 -11.04 -8.07 -33.51
C TYR A 129 -9.58 -8.49 -33.31
N LYS A 130 -8.69 -7.52 -33.50
CA LYS A 130 -7.25 -7.69 -33.33
C LYS A 130 -6.94 -7.56 -31.85
N VAL A 131 -6.37 -8.60 -31.27
CA VAL A 131 -5.84 -8.57 -29.91
C VAL A 131 -4.41 -8.08 -30.00
N ILE A 132 -4.09 -6.97 -29.33
CA ILE A 132 -2.76 -6.35 -29.43
C ILE A 132 -1.86 -6.74 -28.28
N VAL A 133 -2.40 -6.78 -27.06
CA VAL A 133 -1.62 -7.14 -25.89
C VAL A 133 -1.89 -8.59 -25.52
N TYR A 134 -0.92 -9.45 -25.81
CA TYR A 134 -0.88 -10.86 -25.40
C TYR A 134 -0.52 -11.06 -23.92
N GLY A 135 -0.42 -9.97 -23.16
CA GLY A 135 -0.45 -10.00 -21.70
C GLY A 135 -1.83 -10.43 -21.18
N MET A 136 -2.48 -11.44 -21.77
CA MET A 136 -3.40 -12.26 -20.99
C MET A 136 -2.54 -12.81 -19.86
N ARG A 137 -2.59 -12.17 -18.68
CA ARG A 137 -2.09 -12.78 -17.45
C ARG A 137 -2.72 -14.16 -17.45
N LYS A 138 -1.90 -15.22 -17.61
CA LYS A 138 -2.37 -16.60 -17.62
C LYS A 138 -3.37 -16.68 -16.49
N ARG A 139 -4.63 -17.04 -16.78
CA ARG A 139 -5.65 -17.20 -15.74
C ARG A 139 -4.97 -17.94 -14.60
N VAL A 140 -4.89 -17.28 -13.45
CA VAL A 140 -4.26 -17.89 -12.28
C VAL A 140 -5.05 -19.17 -12.05
N LYS A 141 -4.44 -20.32 -12.32
CA LYS A 141 -5.15 -21.61 -12.34
C LYS A 141 -5.71 -21.94 -10.95
N LYS A 142 -5.14 -21.33 -9.91
CA LYS A 142 -5.54 -21.46 -8.52
C LYS A 142 -5.41 -20.09 -7.86
N VAL A 143 -6.54 -19.49 -7.50
CA VAL A 143 -6.54 -18.25 -6.71
C VAL A 143 -6.36 -18.62 -5.24
N TRP A 144 -5.41 -17.98 -4.56
CA TRP A 144 -5.19 -18.21 -3.13
C TRP A 144 -6.39 -17.76 -2.30
N PRO A 145 -6.70 -18.42 -1.18
CA PRO A 145 -7.63 -17.87 -0.22
C PRO A 145 -7.16 -16.48 0.23
N ALA A 146 -8.06 -15.50 0.27
CA ALA A 146 -7.77 -14.13 0.66
C ALA A 146 -8.75 -13.63 1.72
N CYS A 147 -8.23 -12.98 2.75
CA CYS A 147 -9.00 -12.33 3.79
C CYS A 147 -8.66 -10.83 3.82
N ILE A 148 -9.64 -9.96 3.55
CA ILE A 148 -9.44 -8.50 3.59
C ILE A 148 -10.25 -7.92 4.75
N VAL A 149 -9.58 -7.24 5.67
CA VAL A 149 -10.24 -6.53 6.77
C VAL A 149 -10.00 -5.04 6.62
N HIS A 150 -11.07 -4.29 6.39
CA HIS A 150 -11.04 -2.83 6.37
C HIS A 150 -11.33 -2.31 7.78
N ILE A 151 -10.49 -1.42 8.30
CA ILE A 151 -10.71 -0.68 9.54
C ILE A 151 -10.75 0.80 9.17
N THR A 152 -11.91 1.42 9.27
CA THR A 152 -12.09 2.82 8.84
C THR A 152 -12.59 3.67 10.00
N LEU A 153 -12.03 4.86 10.17
CA LEU A 153 -12.55 5.84 11.12
C LEU A 153 -13.98 6.25 10.73
N ASP A 154 -14.94 6.14 11.65
CA ASP A 154 -16.35 6.36 11.33
C ASP A 154 -16.68 7.77 10.84
N SER A 155 -15.90 8.76 11.27
CA SER A 155 -16.07 10.14 10.82
C SER A 155 -15.65 10.34 9.37
N MET A 156 -14.91 9.40 8.78
CA MET A 156 -14.61 9.39 7.36
C MET A 156 -15.79 8.82 6.59
N LYS A 157 -16.54 9.73 5.97
CA LYS A 157 -17.67 9.40 5.09
C LYS A 157 -17.23 8.76 3.78
N ASP A 158 -15.95 8.89 3.45
CA ASP A 158 -15.40 8.33 2.24
C ASP A 158 -15.14 6.83 2.43
N HIS A 159 -15.87 6.01 1.69
CA HIS A 159 -15.68 4.57 1.63
C HIS A 159 -14.97 4.13 0.35
N TYR A 160 -14.35 5.07 -0.37
CA TYR A 160 -13.72 4.85 -1.67
C TYR A 160 -12.72 3.70 -1.64
N LEU A 161 -11.77 3.69 -0.70
CA LEU A 161 -10.73 2.65 -0.63
C LEU A 161 -11.34 1.24 -0.46
N LYS A 162 -12.31 1.12 0.44
CA LYS A 162 -13.04 -0.12 0.68
C LYS A 162 -13.79 -0.59 -0.57
N LEU A 163 -14.54 0.31 -1.20
CA LEU A 163 -15.35 -0.01 -2.39
C LEU A 163 -14.45 -0.41 -3.55
N LEU A 164 -13.40 0.36 -3.82
CA LEU A 164 -12.44 0.13 -4.90
C LEU A 164 -11.81 -1.28 -4.79
N ILE A 165 -11.30 -1.62 -3.61
CA ILE A 165 -10.62 -2.90 -3.38
C ILE A 165 -11.61 -4.07 -3.41
N ASN A 166 -12.76 -3.94 -2.75
CA ASN A 166 -13.75 -5.02 -2.71
C ASN A 166 -14.36 -5.30 -4.08
N LEU A 167 -14.69 -4.26 -4.86
CA LEU A 167 -15.26 -4.44 -6.20
C LEU A 167 -14.27 -5.16 -7.12
N ASP A 168 -12.99 -4.78 -7.08
CA ASP A 168 -11.97 -5.47 -7.86
C ASP A 168 -11.83 -6.93 -7.41
N LEU A 169 -11.61 -7.18 -6.12
CA LEU A 169 -11.41 -8.55 -5.64
C LEU A 169 -12.65 -9.44 -5.85
N VAL A 170 -13.88 -8.95 -5.61
CA VAL A 170 -15.10 -9.73 -5.89
C VAL A 170 -15.18 -10.09 -7.37
N THR A 171 -14.79 -9.17 -8.25
CA THR A 171 -14.75 -9.41 -9.69
C THR A 171 -13.72 -10.48 -10.05
N GLN A 172 -12.52 -10.43 -9.46
CA GLN A 172 -11.44 -11.37 -9.72
C GLN A 172 -11.75 -12.78 -9.13
N TYR A 173 -12.44 -12.82 -7.99
CA TYR A 173 -12.85 -14.05 -7.31
C TYR A 173 -14.25 -14.54 -7.70
N LYS A 174 -14.88 -13.98 -8.75
CA LYS A 174 -16.25 -14.33 -9.17
C LYS A 174 -16.49 -15.84 -9.36
N HIS A 175 -15.47 -16.59 -9.77
CA HIS A 175 -15.53 -18.05 -9.97
C HIS A 175 -15.00 -18.86 -8.77
N SER A 176 -14.54 -18.20 -7.72
CA SER A 176 -13.96 -18.81 -6.51
C SER A 176 -14.34 -17.97 -5.29
N SER A 177 -15.61 -17.58 -5.18
CA SER A 177 -16.09 -16.67 -4.13
C SER A 177 -15.85 -17.22 -2.72
N ALA A 178 -15.85 -18.55 -2.56
CA ALA A 178 -15.50 -19.21 -1.30
C ALA A 178 -14.05 -18.94 -0.86
N ASN A 179 -13.15 -18.55 -1.78
CA ASN A 179 -11.76 -18.21 -1.48
C ASN A 179 -11.58 -16.73 -1.11
N LEU A 180 -12.63 -15.92 -1.05
CA LEU A 180 -12.54 -14.52 -0.66
C LEU A 180 -13.43 -14.23 0.54
N THR A 181 -12.82 -13.81 1.64
CA THR A 181 -13.54 -13.25 2.79
C THR A 181 -13.20 -11.78 2.92
N THR A 182 -14.22 -10.93 3.06
CA THR A 182 -14.01 -9.51 3.36
C THR A 182 -14.79 -9.13 4.62
N ALA A 183 -14.21 -8.25 5.43
CA ALA A 183 -14.84 -7.66 6.60
C ALA A 183 -14.56 -6.17 6.63
N ALA A 184 -15.49 -5.41 7.21
CA ALA A 184 -15.35 -3.96 7.37
C ALA A 184 -15.76 -3.57 8.77
N LEU A 185 -14.83 -2.97 9.51
CA LEU A 185 -14.98 -2.51 10.88
C LEU A 185 -14.99 -0.99 10.87
N SER A 186 -15.88 -0.41 11.69
CA SER A 186 -15.95 1.03 11.86
C SER A 186 -15.39 1.43 13.23
N MET A 187 -14.41 2.33 13.26
CA MET A 187 -13.83 2.82 14.50
C MET A 187 -14.75 3.86 15.13
N LYS A 188 -15.51 3.40 16.13
CA LYS A 188 -16.42 4.19 16.97
C LYS A 188 -16.09 4.03 18.44
N ALA A 189 -16.33 5.07 19.23
CA ALA A 189 -16.17 5.03 20.68
C ALA A 189 -16.99 3.89 21.30
N GLY A 190 -16.34 3.06 22.11
CA GLY A 190 -16.95 1.92 22.79
C GLY A 190 -17.39 0.75 21.89
N ALA A 191 -17.18 0.80 20.58
CA ALA A 191 -17.69 -0.22 19.66
C ALA A 191 -16.73 -1.39 19.40
N HIS A 192 -15.46 -1.29 19.82
CA HIS A 192 -14.41 -2.26 19.49
C HIS A 192 -14.76 -3.72 19.84
N LEU A 193 -15.41 -3.98 20.98
CA LEU A 193 -15.88 -5.33 21.34
C LEU A 193 -16.99 -5.86 20.42
N LYS A 194 -17.88 -4.98 19.95
CA LYS A 194 -18.94 -5.35 19.01
C LYS A 194 -18.37 -5.59 17.61
N GLU A 195 -17.45 -4.72 17.17
CA GLU A 195 -16.80 -4.82 15.87
C GLU A 195 -15.90 -6.06 15.78
N SER A 196 -15.09 -6.35 16.80
CA SER A 196 -14.23 -7.55 16.81
C SER A 196 -15.01 -8.86 16.73
N ARG A 197 -16.23 -8.95 17.29
CA ARG A 197 -17.10 -10.13 17.12
C ARG A 197 -17.46 -10.41 15.66
N ARG A 198 -17.46 -9.39 14.80
CA ARG A 198 -17.73 -9.55 13.35
C ARG A 198 -16.60 -10.29 12.64
N LEU A 199 -15.44 -10.42 13.28
CA LEU A 199 -14.30 -11.17 12.75
C LEU A 199 -14.32 -12.66 13.12
N THR A 200 -15.38 -13.16 13.75
CA THR A 200 -15.50 -14.60 14.05
C THR A 200 -15.37 -15.45 12.78
N PHE A 201 -16.13 -15.11 11.72
CA PHE A 201 -16.06 -15.82 10.45
C PHE A 201 -14.73 -15.61 9.70
N PRO A 202 -14.22 -14.37 9.53
CA PRO A 202 -12.85 -14.16 9.03
C PRO A 202 -11.76 -14.95 9.78
N SER A 203 -11.84 -15.02 11.11
CA SER A 203 -10.87 -15.79 11.93
C SER A 203 -10.95 -17.28 11.64
N GLN A 204 -12.17 -17.82 11.52
CA GLN A 204 -12.38 -19.22 11.15
C GLN A 204 -11.85 -19.49 9.74
N PHE A 205 -12.13 -18.62 8.77
CA PHE A 205 -11.63 -18.73 7.40
C PHE A 205 -10.09 -18.80 7.34
N VAL A 206 -9.39 -17.89 8.03
CA VAL A 206 -7.92 -17.87 8.09
C VAL A 206 -7.38 -19.15 8.77
N THR A 207 -8.04 -19.59 9.85
CA THR A 207 -7.63 -20.80 10.57
C THR A 207 -7.81 -22.06 9.74
N THR A 208 -9.00 -22.26 9.15
CA THR A 208 -9.33 -23.45 8.35
C THR A 208 -8.44 -23.54 7.12
N SER A 209 -8.26 -22.44 6.38
CA SER A 209 -7.37 -22.42 5.20
C SER A 209 -5.93 -22.78 5.56
N THR A 210 -5.44 -22.33 6.72
CA THR A 210 -4.12 -22.71 7.24
C THR A 210 -4.06 -24.20 7.60
N MET A 211 -5.08 -24.75 8.27
CA MET A 211 -5.15 -26.18 8.61
C MET A 211 -5.22 -27.09 7.37
N GLU A 212 -5.81 -26.60 6.28
CA GLU A 212 -5.86 -27.29 4.98
C GLU A 212 -4.54 -27.18 4.19
N SER A 213 -3.47 -26.61 4.77
CA SER A 213 -2.19 -26.37 4.11
C SER A 213 -2.29 -25.47 2.87
N ILE A 214 -3.29 -24.57 2.84
CA ILE A 214 -3.46 -23.54 1.80
C ILE A 214 -3.64 -22.19 2.51
N PRO A 215 -2.58 -21.65 3.15
CA PRO A 215 -2.72 -20.51 4.02
C PRO A 215 -3.24 -19.28 3.27
N SER A 216 -4.16 -18.54 3.88
CA SER A 216 -4.81 -17.38 3.26
C SER A 216 -3.94 -16.13 3.29
N ASN A 217 -3.87 -15.39 2.19
CA ASN A 217 -3.31 -14.05 2.19
C ASN A 217 -4.25 -13.10 2.92
N THR A 218 -3.81 -12.52 4.03
CA THR A 218 -4.60 -11.67 4.92
C THR A 218 -4.10 -10.24 4.90
N PHE A 219 -4.98 -9.29 4.63
CA PHE A 219 -4.62 -7.86 4.60
C PHE A 219 -5.54 -7.08 5.52
N VAL A 220 -4.93 -6.27 6.38
CA VAL A 220 -5.64 -5.27 7.16
C VAL A 220 -5.39 -3.93 6.51
N ILE A 221 -6.44 -3.27 6.05
CA ILE A 221 -6.38 -1.93 5.46
C ILE A 221 -6.98 -0.98 6.47
N MET A 222 -6.15 -0.13 7.05
CA MET A 222 -6.56 0.83 8.06
C MET A 222 -6.52 2.23 7.47
N ASP A 223 -7.68 2.86 7.42
CA ASP A 223 -7.88 4.20 6.88
C ASP A 223 -8.30 5.11 8.04
N THR A 224 -7.45 6.09 8.38
CA THR A 224 -7.68 6.99 9.52
C THR A 224 -6.85 8.28 9.46
N HIS A 225 -7.11 9.21 10.38
CA HIS A 225 -6.27 10.38 10.59
C HIS A 225 -5.18 10.11 11.63
N SER A 226 -4.08 10.84 11.55
CA SER A 226 -3.10 10.93 12.62
C SER A 226 -3.01 12.34 13.15
N ASP A 227 -2.78 12.45 14.45
CA ASP A 227 -2.53 13.72 15.10
C ASP A 227 -1.18 14.29 14.67
N GLU A 228 -1.15 15.56 14.28
CA GLU A 228 0.01 16.20 13.68
C GLU A 228 1.22 16.30 14.63
N TYR A 229 0.97 16.35 15.94
CA TYR A 229 2.03 16.53 16.94
C TYR A 229 2.54 15.19 17.49
N THR A 230 1.61 14.29 17.80
CA THR A 230 1.92 13.02 18.45
C THR A 230 2.10 11.88 17.45
N GLY A 231 1.63 12.03 16.21
CA GLY A 231 1.59 10.95 15.21
C GLY A 231 0.66 9.80 15.59
N MET A 232 -0.04 9.89 16.72
CA MET A 232 -0.98 8.85 17.13
C MET A 232 -2.18 8.82 16.20
N LEU A 233 -2.71 7.62 15.96
CA LEU A 233 -3.85 7.40 15.09
C LEU A 233 -5.15 7.74 15.81
N GLN A 234 -6.00 8.50 15.14
CA GLN A 234 -7.35 8.76 15.60
C GLN A 234 -8.17 7.47 15.49
N HIS A 235 -8.93 7.12 16.53
CA HIS A 235 -9.82 5.96 16.48
C HIS A 235 -11.27 6.28 16.90
N THR A 236 -11.53 7.50 17.37
CA THR A 236 -12.89 8.00 17.59
C THR A 236 -12.98 9.49 17.28
N GLY A 237 -14.21 10.02 17.22
CA GLY A 237 -14.48 11.45 17.13
C GLY A 237 -14.26 12.07 15.74
N ARG A 238 -14.41 13.40 15.69
CA ARG A 238 -14.09 14.23 14.52
C ARG A 238 -12.67 14.79 14.66
N ALA A 239 -12.13 15.38 13.59
CA ALA A 239 -10.76 15.90 13.53
C ALA A 239 -10.32 16.78 14.74
N SER A 240 -11.24 17.45 15.44
CA SER A 240 -10.93 18.37 16.55
C SER A 240 -11.26 17.84 17.96
N GLY A 241 -11.58 16.55 18.11
CA GLY A 241 -12.00 16.00 19.41
C GLY A 241 -12.00 14.47 19.46
N GLY A 242 -11.09 13.84 18.72
CA GLY A 242 -10.90 12.41 18.72
C GLY A 242 -10.01 11.92 19.84
N THR A 243 -10.19 10.66 20.24
CA THR A 243 -9.17 9.94 21.00
C THR A 243 -8.13 9.39 20.02
N ASN A 244 -6.87 9.58 20.36
CA ASN A 244 -5.73 9.11 19.58
C ASN A 244 -5.02 8.00 20.35
N THR A 245 -4.45 7.05 19.62
CA THR A 245 -3.79 5.86 20.17
C THR A 245 -2.76 5.31 19.18
N THR A 246 -2.04 4.26 19.57
CA THR A 246 -1.12 3.54 18.68
C THR A 246 -1.86 2.60 17.74
N ALA A 247 -1.25 2.25 16.61
CA ALA A 247 -1.83 1.26 15.68
C ALA A 247 -1.98 -0.11 16.36
N VAL A 248 -1.06 -0.46 17.27
CA VAL A 248 -1.07 -1.70 18.04
C VAL A 248 -2.34 -1.80 18.88
N GLU A 249 -2.69 -0.75 19.61
CA GLU A 249 -3.90 -0.71 20.44
C GLU A 249 -5.17 -0.83 19.57
N ILE A 250 -5.24 -0.15 18.42
CA ILE A 250 -6.37 -0.28 17.48
C ILE A 250 -6.47 -1.73 16.99
N ILE A 251 -5.36 -2.32 16.56
CA ILE A 251 -5.29 -3.69 16.06
C ILE A 251 -5.77 -4.67 17.14
N GLN A 252 -5.25 -4.56 18.36
CA GLN A 252 -5.64 -5.43 19.48
C GLN A 252 -7.12 -5.29 19.83
N ALA A 253 -7.63 -4.05 19.88
CA ALA A 253 -9.01 -3.78 20.26
C ALA A 253 -10.03 -4.21 19.19
N TYR A 254 -9.77 -3.90 17.91
CA TYR A 254 -10.74 -4.13 16.83
C TYR A 254 -10.58 -5.48 16.15
N LEU A 255 -9.36 -6.02 16.02
CA LEU A 255 -9.19 -7.35 15.47
C LEU A 255 -9.50 -8.45 16.49
N GLY A 256 -9.22 -8.19 17.76
CA GLY A 256 -9.39 -9.15 18.83
C GLY A 256 -8.37 -10.29 18.79
N LYS A 257 -8.18 -10.93 19.94
CA LYS A 257 -7.14 -11.96 20.16
C LYS A 257 -7.26 -13.15 19.21
N GLN A 258 -8.48 -13.60 18.91
CA GLN A 258 -8.70 -14.77 18.07
C GLN A 258 -8.20 -14.55 16.63
N PHE A 259 -8.57 -13.43 16.02
CA PHE A 259 -8.15 -13.11 14.65
C PHE A 259 -6.63 -12.88 14.58
N ILE A 260 -6.06 -12.15 15.53
CA ILE A 260 -4.60 -11.94 15.60
C ILE A 260 -3.84 -13.27 15.71
N ASN A 261 -4.32 -14.21 16.53
CA ASN A 261 -3.71 -15.53 16.64
C ASN A 261 -3.82 -16.33 15.34
N ALA A 262 -4.95 -16.25 14.64
CA ALA A 262 -5.12 -16.90 13.34
C ALA A 262 -4.14 -16.33 12.29
N MET A 263 -3.95 -15.01 12.25
CA MET A 263 -2.97 -14.36 11.38
C MET A 263 -1.54 -14.79 11.69
N LYS A 264 -1.15 -14.78 12.98
CA LYS A 264 0.16 -15.27 13.43
C LYS A 264 0.40 -16.72 12.99
N MET A 265 -0.61 -17.57 13.17
CA MET A 265 -0.54 -18.98 12.77
C MET A 265 -0.36 -19.11 11.26
N ALA A 266 -1.14 -18.39 10.45
CA ALA A 266 -1.03 -18.41 9.00
C ALA A 266 0.35 -17.95 8.50
N SER A 267 0.86 -16.85 9.05
CA SER A 267 2.20 -16.33 8.73
C SER A 267 3.30 -17.32 9.11
N LEU A 268 3.28 -17.88 10.32
CA LEU A 268 4.25 -18.87 10.78
C LEU A 268 4.18 -20.17 9.97
N HIS A 269 2.97 -20.66 9.68
CA HIS A 269 2.78 -21.86 8.85
C HIS A 269 3.35 -21.65 7.45
N ALA A 270 3.06 -20.50 6.82
CA ALA A 270 3.63 -20.17 5.52
C ALA A 270 5.16 -20.07 5.57
N ARG A 271 5.78 -19.71 6.71
CA ARG A 271 7.24 -19.60 6.88
C ARG A 271 7.94 -20.94 7.08
N ASN A 272 7.29 -21.86 7.77
CA ASN A 272 7.87 -23.16 8.12
C ASN A 272 7.51 -24.25 7.09
N ASP A 273 6.94 -23.90 5.95
CA ASP A 273 6.63 -24.85 4.89
C ASP A 273 7.92 -25.31 4.20
N GLU A 274 8.51 -26.40 4.72
CA GLU A 274 9.75 -27.03 4.23
C GLU A 274 9.66 -27.48 2.77
N SER A 275 8.45 -27.60 2.19
CA SER A 275 8.30 -27.86 0.75
C SER A 275 8.87 -26.74 -0.14
N SER A 276 9.22 -25.60 0.47
CA SER A 276 9.91 -24.46 -0.17
C SER A 276 11.44 -24.47 -0.02
N GLU A 277 12.03 -25.33 0.82
CA GLU A 277 13.46 -25.31 1.16
C GLU A 277 14.40 -25.71 0.02
N THR A 278 13.93 -26.42 -1.01
CA THR A 278 14.77 -26.78 -2.17
C THR A 278 15.27 -25.59 -3.00
N THR A 279 14.84 -24.37 -2.67
CA THR A 279 15.12 -23.12 -3.40
C THR A 279 15.93 -22.10 -2.57
N ILE A 280 16.35 -22.42 -1.33
CA ILE A 280 17.07 -21.47 -0.43
C ILE A 280 18.61 -21.60 -0.53
N LYS A 281 19.13 -22.42 -1.45
CA LYS A 281 20.56 -22.79 -1.45
C LYS A 281 21.55 -21.72 -1.93
N ASP A 282 21.11 -20.58 -2.48
CA ASP A 282 22.01 -19.64 -3.19
C ASP A 282 22.08 -18.21 -2.60
N ASN A 283 22.13 -18.03 -1.27
CA ASN A 283 22.36 -16.71 -0.63
C ASN A 283 21.42 -15.57 -1.07
N VAL A 284 20.28 -15.90 -1.69
CA VAL A 284 19.29 -14.91 -2.14
C VAL A 284 18.37 -14.57 -0.94
N PRO A 285 18.23 -13.28 -0.55
CA PRO A 285 17.46 -12.87 0.62
C PRO A 285 15.96 -13.11 0.39
N TRP A 286 15.44 -14.27 0.80
CA TRP A 286 14.01 -14.62 0.82
C TRP A 286 13.17 -14.30 -0.43
N CYS A 287 13.83 -14.22 -1.58
CA CYS A 287 13.24 -14.20 -2.91
C CYS A 287 13.75 -15.41 -3.70
N ASP A 288 13.01 -16.53 -3.63
CA ASP A 288 13.01 -17.54 -4.70
C ASP A 288 11.56 -17.94 -5.01
N THR A 289 11.32 -18.06 -6.32
CA THR A 289 10.19 -17.58 -7.08
C THR A 289 9.78 -18.61 -8.12
N THR A 290 9.61 -19.87 -7.73
CA THR A 290 9.03 -20.88 -8.63
C THR A 290 7.51 -20.94 -8.50
N PRO A 291 6.77 -21.36 -9.57
CA PRO A 291 5.41 -20.88 -9.90
C PRO A 291 4.24 -21.27 -8.97
N LYS A 292 4.55 -21.78 -7.76
CA LYS A 292 3.62 -22.30 -6.74
C LYS A 292 3.72 -21.54 -5.39
N ALA A 293 4.60 -20.54 -5.29
CA ALA A 293 4.89 -19.75 -4.09
C ALA A 293 4.01 -18.49 -4.01
N ARG A 294 3.38 -18.09 -2.90
CA ARG A 294 3.25 -18.60 -1.54
C ARG A 294 2.01 -17.90 -0.93
N GLY A 295 1.05 -18.65 -0.41
CA GLY A 295 -0.07 -18.11 0.35
C GLY A 295 0.36 -17.64 1.75
N GLY A 296 -0.58 -17.20 2.57
CA GLY A 296 -0.33 -16.91 3.99
C GLY A 296 0.34 -15.57 4.31
N ARG A 297 0.51 -14.68 3.32
CA ARG A 297 1.06 -13.34 3.58
C ARG A 297 0.10 -12.54 4.44
N CYS A 298 0.62 -11.92 5.49
CA CYS A 298 -0.12 -11.06 6.41
C CYS A 298 0.40 -9.62 6.29
N GLY A 299 -0.36 -8.73 5.66
CA GLY A 299 0.04 -7.33 5.43
C GLY A 299 -0.84 -6.33 6.18
N LEU A 300 -0.24 -5.28 6.72
CA LEU A 300 -0.96 -4.08 7.19
C LEU A 300 -0.73 -2.93 6.20
N ILE A 301 -1.79 -2.28 5.76
CA ILE A 301 -1.72 -1.07 4.93
C ILE A 301 -2.34 0.07 5.72
N LEU A 302 -1.50 1.02 6.14
CA LEU A 302 -1.90 2.23 6.86
C LEU A 302 -2.04 3.36 5.86
N VAL A 303 -3.26 3.85 5.70
CA VAL A 303 -3.58 5.05 4.92
C VAL A 303 -3.92 6.13 5.91
N THR A 304 -3.01 7.09 6.11
CA THR A 304 -3.23 8.14 7.09
C THR A 304 -2.58 9.46 6.72
N CYS A 305 -3.32 10.56 6.90
CA CYS A 305 -2.72 11.88 6.81
C CYS A 305 -1.97 12.22 8.10
N GLY A 306 -0.83 12.90 7.97
CA GLY A 306 0.02 13.30 9.09
C GLY A 306 1.22 12.38 9.32
N PRO A 307 1.94 12.57 10.44
CA PRO A 307 3.26 11.98 10.64
C PRO A 307 3.23 10.62 11.34
N ALA A 308 2.16 9.82 11.22
CA ALA A 308 1.99 8.59 12.00
C ALA A 308 3.21 7.67 11.99
N MET A 309 3.73 7.41 10.79
CA MET A 309 4.90 6.57 10.60
C MET A 309 6.22 7.25 11.02
N ARG A 310 6.23 8.57 11.18
CA ARG A 310 7.42 9.41 11.44
C ARG A 310 7.66 9.72 12.90
N VAL A 311 6.69 9.48 13.77
CA VAL A 311 6.88 9.66 15.20
C VAL A 311 7.47 8.39 15.82
N SER A 312 8.65 8.51 16.43
CA SER A 312 9.47 7.37 16.85
C SER A 312 8.72 6.36 17.73
N HIS A 313 8.02 6.80 18.78
CA HIS A 313 7.33 5.88 19.69
C HIS A 313 6.19 5.10 18.99
N HIS A 314 5.50 5.73 18.04
CA HIS A 314 4.47 5.07 17.24
C HIS A 314 5.12 4.08 16.26
N PHE A 315 6.21 4.49 15.61
CA PHE A 315 6.97 3.65 14.69
C PHE A 315 7.56 2.40 15.37
N ASP A 316 8.10 2.53 16.58
CA ASP A 316 8.60 1.39 17.37
C ASP A 316 7.49 0.38 17.68
N SER A 317 6.28 0.88 17.91
CA SER A 317 5.09 0.04 18.10
C SER A 317 4.74 -0.74 16.82
N LEU A 318 4.87 -0.11 15.64
CA LEU A 318 4.68 -0.77 14.34
C LEU A 318 5.76 -1.82 14.07
N LEU A 319 7.03 -1.53 14.37
CA LEU A 319 8.14 -2.49 14.28
C LEU A 319 7.84 -3.76 15.08
N THR A 320 7.27 -3.60 16.29
CA THR A 320 6.93 -4.72 17.17
C THR A 320 5.90 -5.65 16.54
N LEU A 321 4.93 -5.13 15.77
CA LEU A 321 3.94 -5.97 15.08
C LEU A 321 4.58 -6.92 14.05
N VAL A 322 5.65 -6.47 13.37
CA VAL A 322 6.40 -7.30 12.42
C VAL A 322 7.33 -8.26 13.15
N LYS A 323 8.03 -7.79 14.19
CA LYS A 323 8.89 -8.63 15.05
C LYS A 323 8.12 -9.78 15.71
N ASP A 324 6.89 -9.51 16.14
CA ASP A 324 6.00 -10.48 16.78
C ASP A 324 5.24 -11.38 15.80
N ASN A 325 5.56 -11.28 14.51
CA ASN A 325 4.99 -12.07 13.42
C ASN A 325 3.46 -11.92 13.28
N ILE A 326 2.91 -10.78 13.72
CA ILE A 326 1.49 -10.46 13.47
C ILE A 326 1.32 -10.13 11.99
N PHE A 327 2.25 -9.34 11.44
CA PHE A 327 2.34 -9.02 10.03
C PHE A 327 3.72 -9.39 9.50
N ASP A 328 3.78 -9.77 8.23
CA ASP A 328 5.03 -9.93 7.49
C ASP A 328 5.60 -8.58 7.05
N TYR A 329 4.71 -7.63 6.80
CA TYR A 329 5.06 -6.26 6.43
C TYR A 329 3.94 -5.27 6.76
N ILE A 330 4.33 -4.01 6.87
CA ILE A 330 3.48 -2.84 7.06
C ILE A 330 3.84 -1.83 5.98
N ILE A 331 2.86 -1.35 5.22
CA ILE A 331 3.02 -0.27 4.26
C ILE A 331 2.23 0.93 4.79
N GLY A 332 2.94 2.00 5.12
CA GLY A 332 2.35 3.28 5.53
C GLY A 332 2.42 4.30 4.41
N PHE A 333 1.26 4.76 3.95
CA PHE A 333 1.14 5.96 3.14
C PHE A 333 1.01 7.14 4.09
N GLY A 334 2.04 7.99 4.13
CA GLY A 334 2.10 9.14 5.01
C GLY A 334 2.46 10.41 4.26
N GLY A 335 1.78 11.51 4.61
CA GLY A 335 1.99 12.82 4.02
C GLY A 335 1.02 13.85 4.59
N ALA A 336 1.26 15.12 4.27
CA ALA A 336 0.40 16.21 4.72
C ALA A 336 -1.05 16.09 4.19
N SER A 337 -1.25 15.40 3.05
CA SER A 337 -2.56 15.25 2.41
C SER A 337 -2.72 13.89 1.75
N THR A 338 -2.70 12.82 2.57
CA THR A 338 -2.99 11.46 2.12
C THR A 338 -4.48 11.28 1.92
N LEU A 339 -4.94 11.46 0.68
CA LEU A 339 -6.34 11.26 0.29
C LEU A 339 -6.54 9.84 -0.25
N PRO A 340 -7.60 9.11 0.17
CA PRO A 340 -7.91 7.78 -0.34
C PRO A 340 -7.98 7.68 -1.87
N VAL A 341 -8.48 8.72 -2.54
CA VAL A 341 -8.54 8.76 -4.01
C VAL A 341 -7.15 8.75 -4.69
N ASN A 342 -6.14 9.30 -4.03
CA ASN A 342 -4.78 9.37 -4.58
C ASN A 342 -4.01 8.07 -4.35
N VAL A 343 -4.18 7.44 -3.18
CA VAL A 343 -3.43 6.21 -2.82
C VAL A 343 -4.19 4.94 -3.18
N GLY A 344 -5.52 5.02 -3.31
CA GLY A 344 -6.41 3.88 -3.48
C GLY A 344 -6.06 2.99 -4.68
N PRO A 345 -5.84 3.54 -5.89
CA PRO A 345 -5.43 2.74 -7.03
C PRO A 345 -4.13 1.95 -6.79
N THR A 346 -3.14 2.56 -6.11
CA THR A 346 -1.87 1.89 -5.78
C THR A 346 -2.09 0.77 -4.75
N VAL A 347 -2.86 1.05 -3.69
CA VAL A 347 -3.20 0.05 -2.66
C VAL A 347 -3.98 -1.12 -3.27
N GLN A 348 -4.98 -0.84 -4.10
CA GLN A 348 -5.76 -1.84 -4.82
C GLN A 348 -4.87 -2.71 -5.70
N ALA A 349 -4.02 -2.09 -6.52
CA ALA A 349 -3.12 -2.82 -7.40
C ALA A 349 -2.16 -3.72 -6.61
N PHE A 350 -1.64 -3.24 -5.47
CA PHE A 350 -0.79 -4.01 -4.57
C PHE A 350 -1.54 -5.20 -3.97
N VAL A 351 -2.71 -5.00 -3.35
CA VAL A 351 -3.51 -6.08 -2.74
C VAL A 351 -3.94 -7.10 -3.79
N ARG A 352 -4.36 -6.66 -4.97
CA ARG A 352 -4.68 -7.54 -6.09
C ARG A 352 -3.45 -8.37 -6.51
N ASN A 353 -2.29 -7.74 -6.62
CA ASN A 353 -1.08 -8.45 -7.02
C ASN A 353 -0.68 -9.50 -5.97
N ALA A 354 -0.74 -9.14 -4.69
CA ALA A 354 -0.46 -10.01 -3.57
C ALA A 354 -1.40 -11.21 -3.49
N THR A 355 -2.70 -10.99 -3.69
CA THR A 355 -3.73 -12.02 -3.56
C THR A 355 -3.80 -12.96 -4.75
N LEU A 356 -3.75 -12.43 -5.98
CA LEU A 356 -4.00 -13.20 -7.19
C LEU A 356 -2.74 -13.82 -7.77
N PHE A 357 -1.69 -13.02 -7.92
CA PHE A 357 -0.49 -13.45 -8.64
C PHE A 357 0.55 -14.04 -7.70
N GLY A 358 0.39 -13.80 -6.39
CA GLY A 358 1.45 -14.01 -5.43
C GLY A 358 2.49 -12.91 -5.60
N ILE A 359 2.88 -12.28 -4.49
CA ILE A 359 4.04 -11.40 -4.51
C ILE A 359 5.26 -12.22 -4.12
N LEU A 360 6.23 -12.24 -5.04
CA LEU A 360 7.53 -12.86 -4.86
C LEU A 360 8.32 -12.05 -3.82
N ASP A 361 8.49 -10.76 -4.10
CA ASP A 361 9.13 -9.78 -3.24
C ASP A 361 8.21 -8.57 -3.04
N VAL A 362 7.87 -8.29 -1.78
CA VAL A 362 6.97 -7.20 -1.37
C VAL A 362 7.50 -5.85 -1.80
N LEU A 363 8.80 -5.66 -1.66
CA LEU A 363 9.48 -4.42 -1.92
C LEU A 363 9.62 -4.18 -3.42
N ASP A 364 10.02 -5.19 -4.20
CA ASP A 364 10.08 -5.07 -5.66
C ASP A 364 8.70 -4.83 -6.26
N SER A 365 7.67 -5.52 -5.76
CA SER A 365 6.29 -5.29 -6.20
C SER A 365 5.83 -3.87 -5.91
N LEU A 366 6.22 -3.33 -4.75
CA LEU A 366 5.94 -1.96 -4.39
C LEU A 366 6.71 -0.97 -5.28
N TYR A 367 7.99 -1.24 -5.57
CA TYR A 367 8.81 -0.44 -6.49
C TYR A 367 8.22 -0.40 -7.90
N GLU A 368 7.79 -1.54 -8.44
CA GLU A 368 7.16 -1.59 -9.77
C GLU A 368 5.85 -0.79 -9.81
N LEU A 369 5.02 -0.91 -8.78
CA LEU A 369 3.78 -0.15 -8.68
C LEU A 369 4.04 1.36 -8.57
N LEU A 370 4.98 1.77 -7.71
CA LEU A 370 5.32 3.18 -7.53
C LEU A 370 6.03 3.78 -8.75
N ALA A 371 6.82 2.98 -9.48
CA ALA A 371 7.41 3.40 -10.75
C ALA A 371 6.33 3.58 -11.83
N SER A 372 5.28 2.78 -11.80
CA SER A 372 4.15 2.85 -12.76
C SER A 372 3.14 3.94 -12.39
N SER A 373 3.09 4.36 -11.13
CA SER A 373 2.16 5.38 -10.63
C SER A 373 2.88 6.38 -9.70
N PRO A 374 3.87 7.14 -10.20
CA PRO A 374 4.71 8.00 -9.37
C PRO A 374 3.95 9.15 -8.72
N ASP A 375 2.77 9.52 -9.24
CA ASP A 375 1.96 10.63 -8.74
C ASP A 375 1.40 10.38 -7.34
N VAL A 376 1.28 9.12 -6.91
CA VAL A 376 0.93 8.79 -5.53
C VAL A 376 1.92 9.40 -4.53
N LEU A 377 3.18 9.60 -4.94
CA LEU A 377 4.27 10.12 -4.14
C LEU A 377 4.46 11.64 -4.26
N ASP A 378 3.60 12.32 -5.01
CA ASP A 378 3.66 13.78 -5.09
C ASP A 378 3.38 14.36 -3.69
N HIS A 379 2.29 13.94 -3.06
CA HIS A 379 1.83 14.46 -1.77
C HIS A 379 2.06 13.48 -0.62
N ASN A 380 2.65 12.32 -0.90
CA ASN A 380 2.89 11.27 0.06
C ASN A 380 4.33 10.77 -0.02
N THR A 381 4.65 9.98 0.99
CA THR A 381 5.80 9.08 1.06
C THR A 381 5.27 7.71 1.42
N VAL A 382 5.95 6.67 0.95
CA VAL A 382 5.58 5.30 1.29
C VAL A 382 6.66 4.73 2.19
N MET A 383 6.31 4.51 3.45
CA MET A 383 7.18 3.83 4.40
C MET A 383 6.79 2.36 4.44
N ILE A 384 7.78 1.49 4.38
CA ILE A 384 7.60 0.05 4.50
C ILE A 384 8.43 -0.48 5.65
N VAL A 385 7.82 -1.30 6.48
CA VAL A 385 8.47 -2.11 7.53
C VAL A 385 8.23 -3.55 7.16
N TYR A 386 9.26 -4.38 7.08
CA TYR A 386 9.09 -5.78 6.66
C TYR A 386 10.12 -6.70 7.30
N ALA A 387 9.75 -7.96 7.47
CA ALA A 387 10.68 -9.01 7.87
C ALA A 387 11.52 -9.45 6.66
N SER A 388 12.82 -9.21 6.74
CA SER A 388 13.86 -9.73 5.84
C SER A 388 14.52 -10.95 6.47
N TYR A 389 14.96 -11.91 5.67
CA TYR A 389 15.68 -13.08 6.16
C TYR A 389 17.03 -13.14 5.46
N ALA A 390 18.07 -12.74 6.19
CA ALA A 390 19.45 -12.85 5.73
C ALA A 390 20.14 -13.93 6.56
N GLU A 391 20.79 -14.88 5.87
CA GLU A 391 21.56 -15.97 6.54
C GLU A 391 20.71 -16.78 7.55
N GLY A 392 19.43 -17.00 7.23
CA GLY A 392 18.50 -17.73 8.11
C GLY A 392 18.03 -16.95 9.35
N LYS A 393 18.46 -15.71 9.55
CA LYS A 393 18.02 -14.84 10.64
C LYS A 393 16.95 -13.87 10.16
N CYS A 394 15.83 -13.81 10.88
CA CYS A 394 14.81 -12.78 10.67
C CYS A 394 15.33 -11.43 11.17
N VAL A 395 15.43 -10.45 10.28
CA VAL A 395 15.77 -9.06 10.57
C VAL A 395 14.61 -8.20 10.11
N VAL A 396 14.11 -7.33 10.99
CA VAL A 396 13.08 -6.37 10.59
C VAL A 396 13.76 -5.14 10.02
N GLU A 397 13.49 -4.87 8.75
CA GLU A 397 14.01 -3.73 8.01
C GLU A 397 12.92 -2.71 7.76
N SER A 398 13.35 -1.47 7.52
CA SER A 398 12.43 -0.40 7.17
C SER A 398 13.04 0.60 6.20
N ARG A 399 12.22 1.02 5.24
CA ARG A 399 12.59 1.93 4.15
C ARG A 399 11.51 2.97 3.95
N GLU A 400 11.91 4.14 3.51
CA GLU A 400 11.01 5.18 3.00
C GLU A 400 11.28 5.34 1.51
N ILE A 401 10.20 5.34 0.73
CA ILE A 401 10.18 5.43 -0.73
C ILE A 401 9.45 6.70 -1.11
N SER A 402 10.11 7.54 -1.90
CA SER A 402 9.67 8.90 -2.12
C SER A 402 10.15 9.42 -3.47
N LYS A 403 9.34 10.31 -4.06
CA LYS A 403 9.69 11.00 -5.31
C LYS A 403 10.57 12.21 -5.03
N HIS A 404 11.64 12.38 -5.79
CA HIS A 404 12.38 13.64 -5.87
C HIS A 404 11.45 14.73 -6.43
N ARG A 405 11.22 15.79 -5.66
CA ARG A 405 10.24 16.83 -5.99
C ARG A 405 10.74 18.20 -5.56
N PRO A 406 11.66 18.84 -6.30
CA PRO A 406 12.00 20.25 -6.07
C PRO A 406 10.75 21.15 -6.16
N PRO A 407 10.64 22.20 -5.33
CA PRO A 407 11.61 22.66 -4.33
C PRO A 407 11.54 21.93 -2.98
N TYR A 408 10.63 20.96 -2.81
CA TYR A 408 10.26 20.42 -1.49
C TYR A 408 11.09 19.22 -1.03
N ARG A 409 11.51 18.34 -1.95
CA ARG A 409 12.14 17.05 -1.61
C ARG A 409 13.33 16.74 -2.50
N ALA A 410 14.54 16.68 -1.93
CA ALA A 410 15.75 16.31 -2.64
C ALA A 410 15.95 14.79 -2.53
N LEU A 411 16.08 14.07 -3.65
CA LEU A 411 16.38 12.63 -3.65
C LEU A 411 15.39 11.80 -2.81
N GLY A 412 14.11 12.17 -2.83
CA GLY A 412 13.10 11.51 -2.00
C GLY A 412 13.19 11.79 -0.50
N TYR A 413 14.06 12.69 -0.03
CA TYR A 413 14.15 13.06 1.38
C TYR A 413 13.78 14.51 1.69
N GLU A 414 13.06 14.72 2.79
CA GLU A 414 12.63 16.02 3.31
C GLU A 414 13.65 16.53 4.33
N PHE A 415 14.61 17.33 3.87
CA PHE A 415 15.68 17.83 4.71
C PHE A 415 15.22 18.94 5.65
N SER A 416 15.57 18.81 6.92
CA SER A 416 15.44 19.85 7.96
C SER A 416 16.80 20.27 8.54
N ALA A 417 17.91 19.82 7.95
CA ALA A 417 19.26 20.09 8.43
C ALA A 417 19.83 21.39 7.84
N CYS A 418 20.57 22.14 8.65
CA CYS A 418 21.36 23.31 8.25
C CYS A 418 22.76 23.23 8.87
N ALA A 419 23.79 23.66 8.14
CA ALA A 419 25.15 23.71 8.67
C ALA A 419 25.44 24.95 9.53
N THR A 420 24.59 25.97 9.47
CA THR A 420 24.74 27.21 10.23
C THR A 420 24.37 26.98 11.70
N GLU A 421 25.32 27.22 12.60
CA GLU A 421 25.11 27.08 14.04
C GLU A 421 23.92 27.94 14.52
N GLY A 422 23.05 27.35 15.33
CA GLY A 422 21.82 27.97 15.83
C GLY A 422 20.66 28.09 14.82
N CYS A 423 20.85 27.69 13.56
CA CYS A 423 19.77 27.68 12.57
C CYS A 423 18.99 26.36 12.62
N HIS A 424 17.72 26.44 12.98
CA HIS A 424 16.79 25.31 13.00
C HIS A 424 15.68 25.52 11.94
N PRO A 425 15.94 25.21 10.65
CA PRO A 425 14.92 25.32 9.62
C PRO A 425 13.86 24.22 9.77
N ALA A 426 12.61 24.58 9.55
CA ALA A 426 11.58 23.61 9.20
C ALA A 426 11.81 23.11 7.78
N VAL A 427 11.16 22.01 7.39
CA VAL A 427 11.23 21.49 6.01
C VAL A 427 10.83 22.56 4.98
N SER A 428 9.84 23.39 5.30
CA SER A 428 9.39 24.51 4.45
C SER A 428 10.41 25.64 4.30
N ASP A 429 11.40 25.72 5.18
CA ASP A 429 12.47 26.71 5.12
C ASP A 429 13.62 26.27 4.22
N ASN A 430 13.55 25.12 3.57
CA ASN A 430 14.59 24.62 2.68
C ASN A 430 14.09 24.55 1.24
N TRP A 431 14.90 25.04 0.30
CA TRP A 431 14.61 25.02 -1.13
C TRP A 431 15.59 24.13 -1.85
N VAL A 432 15.05 23.22 -2.65
CA VAL A 432 15.83 22.30 -3.46
C VAL A 432 16.00 22.88 -4.87
N SER A 433 17.25 23.05 -5.30
CA SER A 433 17.63 23.44 -6.66
C SER A 433 18.25 22.26 -7.40
N THR A 434 17.93 22.11 -8.68
CA THR A 434 18.48 21.06 -9.55
C THR A 434 19.19 21.68 -10.74
N LYS A 435 20.41 21.22 -11.03
CA LYS A 435 21.21 21.67 -12.18
C LYS A 435 22.14 20.55 -12.63
N ASP A 436 22.16 20.25 -13.93
CA ASP A 436 23.09 19.30 -14.56
C ASP A 436 23.13 17.92 -13.86
N GLY A 437 21.96 17.35 -13.55
CA GLY A 437 21.86 16.07 -12.84
C GLY A 437 22.28 16.11 -11.37
N LYS A 438 22.48 17.31 -10.81
CA LYS A 438 22.86 17.52 -9.40
C LYS A 438 21.78 18.27 -8.66
N VAL A 439 21.79 18.11 -7.35
CA VAL A 439 20.87 18.76 -6.42
C VAL A 439 21.63 19.55 -5.35
N GLN A 440 21.11 20.72 -4.99
CA GLN A 440 21.60 21.57 -3.91
C GLN A 440 20.43 22.05 -3.05
N ILE A 441 20.64 22.07 -1.74
CA ILE A 441 19.69 22.56 -0.75
C ILE A 441 20.11 23.96 -0.34
N THR A 442 19.16 24.89 -0.31
CA THR A 442 19.35 26.25 0.21
C THR A 442 18.40 26.48 1.38
N CYS A 443 18.93 26.87 2.54
CA CYS A 443 18.12 27.29 3.67
C CYS A 443 17.64 28.72 3.47
N ALA A 444 16.32 28.94 3.42
CA ALA A 444 15.69 30.25 3.28
C ALA A 444 15.90 31.14 4.52
N LYS A 445 16.08 30.56 5.72
CA LYS A 445 16.27 31.31 6.98
C LYS A 445 17.65 31.98 7.09
N CYS A 446 18.72 31.26 6.76
CA CYS A 446 20.10 31.74 6.93
C CYS A 446 20.91 31.78 5.63
N HIS A 447 20.29 31.46 4.49
CA HIS A 447 20.89 31.41 3.16
C HIS A 447 22.06 30.42 3.00
N TRP A 448 22.24 29.50 3.95
CA TRP A 448 23.18 28.38 3.80
C TRP A 448 22.86 27.57 2.54
N LYS A 449 23.90 27.17 1.81
CA LYS A 449 23.80 26.30 0.63
C LYS A 449 24.62 25.04 0.87
N SER A 450 24.02 23.89 0.61
CA SER A 450 24.73 22.61 0.59
C SER A 450 25.70 22.53 -0.59
N ALA A 451 26.54 21.50 -0.62
CA ALA A 451 27.25 21.13 -1.83
C ALA A 451 26.26 20.63 -2.88
N TRP A 452 26.68 20.64 -4.14
CA TRP A 452 25.98 19.94 -5.22
C TRP A 452 26.23 18.43 -5.10
N VAL A 453 25.16 17.65 -5.08
CA VAL A 453 25.17 16.19 -4.98
C VAL A 453 24.63 15.60 -6.27
N SER A 454 25.27 14.59 -6.85
CA SER A 454 24.76 13.88 -8.03
C SER A 454 23.49 13.08 -7.72
N ILE A 455 22.51 13.14 -8.62
CA ILE A 455 21.23 12.42 -8.52
C ILE A 455 21.38 10.98 -9.03
N ASP A 456 22.32 10.74 -9.93
CA ASP A 456 22.58 9.49 -10.66
C ASP A 456 23.56 8.53 -9.96
N GLU A 457 24.23 8.99 -8.90
CA GLU A 457 25.12 8.15 -8.11
C GLU A 457 24.39 7.64 -6.87
N ASP A 458 24.03 6.34 -6.89
CA ASP A 458 23.64 5.64 -5.68
C ASP A 458 24.71 5.83 -4.60
N ASN A 459 24.28 5.97 -3.35
CA ASN A 459 25.21 5.94 -2.24
C ASN A 459 24.66 5.14 -1.07
N LYS A 460 25.44 5.08 0.00
CA LYS A 460 25.07 4.30 1.19
C LYS A 460 23.83 4.80 1.95
N TYR A 461 23.24 5.91 1.55
CA TYR A 461 22.11 6.55 2.22
C TYR A 461 20.85 6.65 1.36
N PHE A 462 20.96 6.75 0.03
CA PHE A 462 19.81 6.75 -0.88
C PHE A 462 20.13 5.97 -2.15
N PHE A 463 19.08 5.40 -2.73
CA PHE A 463 19.16 4.53 -3.89
C PHE A 463 18.05 4.87 -4.87
N CYS A 464 18.39 5.00 -6.16
CA CYS A 464 17.40 5.23 -7.20
C CYS A 464 16.63 3.93 -7.48
N VAL A 465 15.31 3.97 -7.35
CA VAL A 465 14.43 2.82 -7.63
C VAL A 465 14.21 2.75 -9.14
N LYS A 466 14.69 1.68 -9.78
CA LYS A 466 14.50 1.43 -11.22
C LYS A 466 14.92 2.66 -12.06
N PRO A 467 16.21 3.06 -12.05
CA PRO A 467 16.68 4.33 -12.62
C PRO A 467 16.31 4.55 -14.09
N THR A 468 16.15 3.47 -14.86
CA THR A 468 15.73 3.53 -16.28
C THR A 468 14.26 3.89 -16.45
N ILE A 469 13.38 3.50 -15.52
CA ILE A 469 11.92 3.62 -15.64
C ILE A 469 11.43 4.80 -14.81
N ALA A 470 11.95 4.97 -13.59
CA ALA A 470 11.53 5.98 -12.63
C ALA A 470 12.75 6.68 -12.00
N PRO A 471 13.53 7.47 -12.77
CA PRO A 471 14.74 8.13 -12.28
C PRO A 471 14.52 9.13 -11.14
N MET A 472 13.25 9.50 -10.89
CA MET A 472 12.85 10.41 -9.82
C MET A 472 12.43 9.68 -8.54
N LEU A 473 12.42 8.34 -8.54
CA LEU A 473 12.00 7.55 -7.40
C LEU A 473 13.23 7.11 -6.60
N PHE A 474 13.23 7.39 -5.30
CA PHE A 474 14.34 7.05 -4.41
C PHE A 474 13.82 6.28 -3.21
N TRP A 475 14.67 5.44 -2.64
CA TRP A 475 14.46 4.91 -1.31
C TRP A 475 15.67 5.16 -0.41
N HIS A 476 15.41 5.26 0.90
CA HIS A 476 16.43 5.32 1.94
C HIS A 476 15.99 4.55 3.19
N HIS A 477 16.93 4.29 4.09
CA HIS A 477 16.62 3.69 5.40
C HIS A 477 15.68 4.59 6.20
N PHE A 478 14.75 3.97 6.91
CA PHE A 478 13.79 4.65 7.77
C PHE A 478 13.79 4.04 9.18
N PRO A 479 13.81 4.82 10.27
CA PRO A 479 13.99 6.26 10.32
C PRO A 479 15.33 6.68 9.69
N PRO A 480 15.46 7.92 9.19
CA PRO A 480 16.65 8.37 8.52
C PRO A 480 17.86 8.33 9.46
N SER A 481 18.96 7.73 9.00
CA SER A 481 20.19 7.68 9.79
C SER A 481 20.76 9.09 10.03
N ALA A 482 21.53 9.25 11.12
CA ALA A 482 22.27 10.50 11.36
C ALA A 482 23.22 10.83 10.18
N GLY A 483 23.72 9.80 9.49
CA GLY A 483 24.54 9.96 8.28
C GLY A 483 23.78 10.60 7.12
N LEU A 484 22.53 10.18 6.88
CA LEU A 484 21.66 10.76 5.84
C LEU A 484 21.35 12.23 6.15
N ASN A 485 21.01 12.55 7.41
CA ASN A 485 20.76 13.93 7.84
C ASN A 485 21.98 14.83 7.65
N ASN A 486 23.17 14.32 7.93
CA ASN A 486 24.42 15.09 7.82
C ASN A 486 25.03 15.07 6.41
N PHE A 487 24.47 14.31 5.47
CA PHE A 487 25.07 14.07 4.17
C PHE A 487 25.30 15.38 3.39
N PHE A 488 24.30 16.27 3.34
CA PHE A 488 24.39 17.58 2.68
C PHE A 488 25.19 18.62 3.47
N VAL A 489 25.32 18.46 4.79
CA VAL A 489 26.09 19.34 5.67
C VAL A 489 27.58 19.06 5.55
N ASN A 490 27.98 17.78 5.57
CA ASN A 490 29.38 17.36 5.60
C ASN A 490 30.07 17.50 4.24
N THR A 491 29.34 17.35 3.13
CA THR A 491 29.90 17.51 1.78
C THR A 491 30.45 18.93 1.55
N VAL A 492 29.86 19.97 2.15
CA VAL A 492 30.36 21.36 2.08
C VAL A 492 31.74 21.49 2.73
N ARG A 493 31.93 20.87 3.90
CA ARG A 493 33.21 20.96 4.64
C ARG A 493 34.37 20.31 3.92
N ALA A 494 34.09 19.37 3.00
CA ALA A 494 35.11 18.72 2.19
C ALA A 494 35.58 19.59 1.01
N THR A 495 34.69 20.41 0.44
CA THR A 495 35.01 21.23 -0.75
C THR A 495 35.69 22.55 -0.41
N ASP A 496 35.43 23.14 0.76
CA ASP A 496 35.98 24.46 1.14
C ASP A 496 37.41 24.40 1.71
N ARG A 497 37.96 23.22 1.98
CA ARG A 497 39.33 23.07 2.47
C ARG A 497 40.31 22.73 1.35
N LYS A 498 40.57 23.71 0.48
CA LYS A 498 41.85 23.81 -0.25
C LYS A 498 42.97 24.41 0.62
N ASP A 499 42.86 24.32 1.95
CA ASP A 499 43.96 24.63 2.86
C ASP A 499 44.64 23.32 3.29
N PRO A 500 45.88 23.04 2.82
CA PRO A 500 46.59 21.79 3.14
C PRO A 500 46.81 21.56 4.64
N LYS A 501 46.68 22.60 5.49
CA LYS A 501 46.75 22.45 6.96
C LYS A 501 45.46 21.89 7.58
N GLY A 502 44.32 22.00 6.90
CA GLY A 502 43.01 21.58 7.42
C GLY A 502 42.74 20.07 7.37
N LYS A 503 43.45 19.33 6.50
CA LYS A 503 43.27 17.87 6.31
C LYS A 503 43.76 17.07 7.53
N ARG A 504 44.90 17.46 8.11
CA ARG A 504 45.45 16.83 9.34
C ARG A 504 44.55 17.00 10.56
N ARG A 505 43.82 18.12 10.66
CA ARG A 505 42.91 18.37 11.78
C ARG A 505 41.61 17.58 11.67
N GLN A 506 41.11 17.37 10.45
CA GLN A 506 39.91 16.55 10.19
C GLN A 506 40.15 15.04 10.40
N GLU A 507 41.32 14.52 10.00
CA GLU A 507 41.69 13.13 10.33
C GLU A 507 41.83 12.95 11.85
N ALA A 508 42.36 13.96 12.56
CA ALA A 508 42.41 13.94 14.02
C ALA A 508 41.01 13.97 14.67
N ASP A 509 40.10 14.83 14.20
CA ASP A 509 38.74 14.95 14.75
C ASP A 509 37.86 13.73 14.43
N ALA A 510 37.98 13.16 13.22
CA ALA A 510 37.27 11.94 12.84
C ALA A 510 37.76 10.72 13.63
N ASN A 511 39.09 10.61 13.83
CA ASN A 511 39.68 9.57 14.66
C ASN A 511 39.31 9.74 16.14
N ALA A 512 39.24 10.97 16.65
CA ALA A 512 38.79 11.26 18.01
C ALA A 512 37.32 10.92 18.23
N TYR A 513 36.45 11.21 17.25
CA TYR A 513 35.03 10.86 17.31
C TYR A 513 34.81 9.34 17.23
N SER A 514 35.51 8.66 16.32
CA SER A 514 35.47 7.19 16.20
C SER A 514 35.96 6.50 17.49
N ALA A 515 37.06 6.97 18.08
CA ALA A 515 37.56 6.47 19.35
C ALA A 515 36.60 6.72 20.52
N LYS A 516 35.86 7.84 20.52
CA LYS A 516 34.84 8.13 21.54
C LYS A 516 33.62 7.21 21.41
N CYS A 517 33.19 6.91 20.19
CA CYS A 517 32.11 5.94 19.94
C CYS A 517 32.50 4.51 20.34
N GLN A 518 33.75 4.09 20.07
CA GLN A 518 34.26 2.78 20.50
C GLN A 518 34.35 2.63 22.03
N ARG A 519 34.74 3.70 22.76
CA ARG A 519 34.75 3.68 24.23
C ARG A 519 33.36 3.58 24.85
N LEU A 520 32.35 4.17 24.20
CA LEU A 520 30.95 4.06 24.64
C LEU A 520 30.36 2.67 24.36
N SER A 521 30.87 1.95 23.36
CA SER A 521 30.46 0.57 23.07
C SER A 521 31.17 -0.45 23.97
N SER A 522 32.45 -0.23 24.31
CA SER A 522 33.19 -1.10 25.25
C SER A 522 32.80 -0.92 26.72
N GLY A 523 32.12 0.18 27.07
CA GLY A 523 31.63 0.44 28.43
C GLY A 523 30.33 -0.26 28.79
N LEU A 524 29.69 -0.94 27.84
CA LEU A 524 28.41 -1.63 28.02
C LEU A 524 28.55 -3.16 28.21
N GLU A 525 29.77 -3.72 28.14
CA GLU A 525 30.01 -5.17 28.30
C GLU A 525 30.67 -5.56 29.64
N GLY A 526 30.67 -4.68 30.63
CA GLY A 526 31.42 -4.86 31.88
C GLY A 526 30.63 -4.67 33.17
N SER A 527 29.48 -5.34 33.33
CA SER A 527 28.87 -5.52 34.66
C SER A 527 27.95 -6.75 34.71
N SER A 528 28.54 -7.94 34.68
CA SER A 528 27.92 -9.15 35.26
C SER A 528 28.75 -9.56 36.47
N SER A 529 28.38 -9.03 37.63
CA SER A 529 28.82 -9.58 38.92
C SER A 529 27.63 -10.28 39.56
N ASP A 530 27.85 -11.57 39.78
CA ASP A 530 27.20 -12.50 40.69
C ASP A 530 26.30 -11.87 41.75
N ASN A 531 25.06 -12.37 41.83
CA ASN A 531 24.25 -12.23 43.03
C ASN A 531 23.55 -13.56 43.31
N GLU A 532 24.27 -14.42 44.03
CA GLU A 532 23.68 -15.48 44.85
C GLU A 532 23.05 -14.87 46.12
N GLY A 533 21.95 -15.43 46.58
CA GLY A 533 21.60 -15.41 48.01
C GLY A 533 20.44 -14.53 48.46
N LEU A 534 19.27 -15.18 48.58
CA LEU A 534 18.18 -14.90 49.54
C LEU A 534 18.71 -14.61 50.98
N PRO A 535 17.97 -13.92 51.89
CA PRO A 535 16.57 -14.26 52.23
C PRO A 535 15.60 -13.12 52.59
N MET A 536 14.31 -13.49 52.65
CA MET A 536 13.21 -12.75 53.29
C MET A 536 13.56 -12.30 54.72
N PRO A 537 12.88 -11.26 55.23
CA PRO A 537 11.87 -11.55 56.25
C PRO A 537 10.56 -10.76 56.13
N CYS A 538 9.57 -11.29 56.84
CA CYS A 538 8.23 -10.81 57.11
C CYS A 538 8.16 -9.34 57.56
N GLU A 539 7.21 -8.57 57.01
CA GLU A 539 5.96 -8.11 57.65
C GLU A 539 4.98 -7.62 56.59
#